data_AF-A0A353G2X8-F1
#
_entry.id   AF-A0A353G2X8-F1
#
_cell.length_a   1.000
_cell.length_b   1.000
_cell.length_c   1.000
_cell.angle_alpha   90.00
_cell.angle_beta   90.00
_cell.angle_gamma   90.00
#
_symmetry.space_group_name_H-M   'P 1'
#
loop_
_entity.id
_entity.type
_entity.pdbx_description
1 polymer ?
#
loop_
_entity_poly.entity_id
_entity_poly.type
_entity_poly.pdbx_seq_one_letter_code
_entity_poly.pdbx_strand_id
1 'polypeptide(L)' 'QIGWLKGYCHPIRFNDLAKNNKIPADVLAKLPDPKAYEKAVFPTLAQQDDYKKVITEGWDKVVGAAVK' A
#
# COMPACT_ATOMS: atom_id res chain seq x y z
N GLN A 1 -14.73 0.68 -1.90
CA GLN A 1 -13.35 0.15 -2.04
C GLN A 1 -13.14 -0.67 -3.30
N ILE A 2 -14.16 -1.39 -3.82
CA ILE A 2 -14.05 -2.16 -5.07
C ILE A 2 -13.67 -1.29 -6.29
N GLY A 3 -14.08 -0.02 -6.34
CA GLY A 3 -13.65 0.90 -7.39
C GLY A 3 -12.12 1.06 -7.48
N TRP A 4 -11.41 1.07 -6.34
CA TRP A 4 -9.95 1.11 -6.30
C TRP A 4 -9.32 -0.15 -6.89
N LEU A 5 -9.92 -1.32 -6.67
CA LEU A 5 -9.47 -2.59 -7.26
C LEU A 5 -9.61 -2.59 -8.78
N LYS A 6 -10.66 -1.97 -9.32
CA LYS A 6 -10.82 -1.80 -10.77
C LYS A 6 -9.75 -0.89 -11.38
N GLY A 7 -9.22 0.06 -10.60
CA GLY A 7 -8.06 0.88 -10.96
C GLY A 7 -6.72 0.23 -10.62
N TYR A 8 -6.68 -1.07 -10.31
CA TYR A 8 -5.49 -1.83 -9.91
C TYR A 8 -4.81 -1.37 -8.62
N CYS A 9 -5.48 -0.59 -7.78
CA CYS A 9 -4.98 -0.21 -6.46
C CYS A 9 -5.32 -1.29 -5.41
N HIS A 10 -4.44 -1.48 -4.42
CA HIS A 10 -4.67 -2.38 -3.28
C HIS A 10 -5.18 -1.57 -2.05
N PRO A 11 -6.49 -1.60 -1.73
CA PRO A 11 -7.05 -0.81 -0.65
C PRO A 11 -6.66 -1.37 0.72
N ILE A 12 -6.58 -0.50 1.73
CA ILE A 12 -6.19 -0.86 3.12
C ILE A 12 -7.06 -1.95 3.75
N ARG A 13 -8.31 -2.12 3.32
CA ARG A 13 -9.21 -3.20 3.81
C ARG A 13 -9.36 -4.34 2.81
N PHE A 14 -8.42 -4.53 1.88
CA PHE A 14 -8.44 -5.63 0.92
C PHE A 14 -8.64 -6.98 1.60
N ASN A 15 -7.89 -7.25 2.67
CA ASN A 15 -7.97 -8.51 3.41
C ASN A 15 -9.37 -8.74 4.02
N ASP A 16 -10.03 -7.69 4.49
CA ASP A 16 -11.41 -7.77 4.99
C ASP A 16 -12.40 -8.04 3.84
N LEU A 17 -12.23 -7.37 2.69
CA LEU A 17 -13.08 -7.60 1.52
C LEU A 17 -12.91 -9.03 0.97
N ALA A 18 -11.68 -9.53 0.93
CA ALA A 18 -11.36 -10.89 0.49
C ALA A 18 -11.96 -11.93 1.44
N LYS A 19 -11.78 -11.77 2.76
CA LYS A 19 -12.36 -12.66 3.79
C LYS A 19 -13.89 -12.71 3.73
N ASN A 20 -14.52 -11.57 3.43
CA ASN A 20 -15.98 -11.47 3.33
C ASN A 20 -16.52 -11.76 1.92
N ASN A 21 -15.71 -12.26 0.98
CA ASN A 21 -16.09 -12.56 -0.41
C ASN A 21 -16.74 -11.38 -1.15
N LYS A 22 -16.34 -10.14 -0.82
CA LYS A 22 -16.88 -8.91 -1.43
C LYS A 22 -16.14 -8.46 -2.69
N ILE A 23 -15.08 -9.17 -3.07
CA ILE A 23 -14.29 -8.89 -4.27
C ILE A 23 -14.87 -9.70 -5.42
N PRO A 24 -15.39 -9.06 -6.49
CA PRO A 24 -15.86 -9.76 -7.67
C PRO A 24 -14.74 -10.59 -8.32
N ALA A 25 -15.07 -11.79 -8.81
CA ALA A 25 -14.09 -12.73 -9.37
C ALA A 25 -13.38 -12.19 -10.62
N ASP A 26 -14.08 -11.43 -11.46
CA ASP A 26 -13.55 -10.77 -12.65
C ASP A 26 -12.50 -9.70 -12.32
N VAL A 27 -12.65 -9.06 -11.16
CA VAL A 27 -11.67 -8.09 -10.64
C VAL A 27 -10.48 -8.84 -10.05
N LEU A 28 -10.71 -9.87 -9.24
CA LEU A 28 -9.64 -10.64 -8.61
C LEU A 28 -8.71 -11.30 -9.66
N ALA A 29 -9.28 -11.80 -10.75
CA ALA A 29 -8.53 -12.42 -11.85
C ALA A 29 -7.56 -11.46 -12.57
N LYS A 30 -7.76 -10.15 -12.44
CA LYS A 30 -6.90 -9.12 -13.06
C LYS A 30 -5.88 -8.53 -12.10
N LEU A 31 -5.89 -8.92 -10.83
CA LEU A 31 -4.98 -8.40 -9.81
C LEU A 31 -3.74 -9.29 -9.67
N PRO A 32 -2.59 -8.73 -9.24
CA PRO A 32 -1.43 -9.52 -8.86
C PRO A 32 -1.76 -10.50 -7.73
N ASP A 33 -0.95 -11.56 -7.58
CA ASP A 33 -1.12 -12.56 -6.52
C ASP A 33 -1.23 -11.86 -5.14
N PRO A 34 -2.33 -12.08 -4.38
CA PRO A 34 -2.51 -11.53 -3.04
C PRO A 34 -1.33 -11.79 -2.09
N LYS A 35 -0.57 -12.87 -2.30
CA LYS A 35 0.63 -13.19 -1.51
C LYS A 35 1.67 -12.09 -1.52
N ALA A 36 1.76 -11.31 -2.61
CA ALA A 36 2.65 -10.16 -2.70
C ALA A 36 2.36 -9.09 -1.62
N TYR A 37 1.13 -9.06 -1.10
CA TYR A 37 0.65 -8.06 -0.15
C TYR A 37 0.56 -8.57 1.30
N GLU A 38 0.88 -9.84 1.57
CA GLU A 38 0.83 -10.40 2.93
C GLU A 38 1.73 -9.66 3.92
N LYS A 39 2.87 -9.14 3.42
CA LYS A 39 3.84 -8.37 4.22
C LYS A 39 3.59 -6.87 4.21
N ALA A 40 2.51 -6.41 3.56
CA ALA A 40 2.20 -4.98 3.53
C ALA A 40 1.80 -4.51 4.93
N VAL A 41 2.51 -3.51 5.44
CA VAL A 41 2.23 -2.89 6.73
C VAL A 41 1.62 -1.51 6.50
N PHE A 42 0.51 -1.23 7.17
CA PHE A 42 -0.10 0.09 7.20
C PHE A 42 0.23 0.75 8.54
N PRO A 43 1.11 1.77 8.58
CA PRO A 43 1.47 2.42 9.83
C PRO A 43 0.28 3.20 10.41
N THR A 44 0.26 3.35 11.74
CA THR A 44 -0.70 4.23 12.40
C THR A 44 -0.44 5.69 12.03
N LEU A 45 -1.41 6.58 12.29
CA LEU A 45 -1.23 8.01 12.00
C LEU A 45 -0.02 8.60 12.74
N ALA A 46 0.15 8.25 14.02
CA ALA A 46 1.32 8.69 14.81
C ALA A 46 2.64 8.20 14.21
N GLN A 47 2.70 6.93 13.77
CA GLN A 47 3.88 6.40 13.09
C GLN A 47 4.16 7.14 11.77
N GLN A 48 3.12 7.46 10.98
CA GLN A 48 3.27 8.21 9.74
C GLN A 48 3.84 9.61 10.00
N ASP A 49 3.37 10.30 11.03
CA ASP A 49 3.86 11.63 11.40
C ASP A 49 5.34 11.59 11.81
N ASP A 50 5.72 10.63 12.65
CA ASP A 50 7.11 10.43 13.08
C ASP A 50 8.02 10.08 11.89
N TYR A 51 7.59 9.14 11.04
CA TYR A 51 8.37 8.71 9.87
C TYR A 51 8.53 9.82 8.85
N LYS A 52 7.47 10.61 8.60
CA LYS A 52 7.52 11.73 7.65
C LYS A 52 8.60 12.73 8.02
N LYS A 53 8.71 13.09 9.31
CA LYS A 53 9.75 14.00 9.79
C LYS A 53 11.15 13.42 9.52
N VAL A 54 11.41 12.20 10.02
CA VAL A 54 12.73 11.56 9.92
C VAL A 54 13.15 11.35 8.46
N ILE A 55 12.23 10.88 7.62
CA ILE A 55 12.51 10.63 6.20
C ILE A 55 12.80 11.95 5.49
N THR A 56 11.97 12.98 5.68
CA THR A 56 12.15 14.26 4.97
C THR A 56 13.50 14.92 5.30
N GLU A 57 13.93 14.88 6.57
CA GLU A 57 15.21 15.45 7.00
C GLU A 57 16.41 14.57 6.62
N GLY A 58 16.24 13.24 6.54
CA GLY A 58 17.33 12.29 6.36
C GLY A 58 17.52 11.76 4.93
N TRP A 59 16.52 11.91 4.05
CA TRP A 59 16.51 11.26 2.74
C TRP A 59 17.72 11.64 1.88
N ASP A 60 18.01 12.93 1.75
CA ASP A 60 19.11 13.42 0.91
C ASP A 60 20.47 12.90 1.38
N LYS A 61 20.65 12.75 2.70
CA LYS A 61 21.87 12.20 3.29
C LYS A 61 22.03 10.71 3.01
N VAL A 62 20.94 9.93 3.08
CA VAL A 62 20.99 8.47 2.99
C VAL A 62 20.99 7.99 1.53
N VAL A 63 20.14 8.58 0.69
CA VAL A 63 19.96 8.16 -0.70
C VAL A 63 20.95 8.86 -1.62
N GLY A 64 21.38 10.08 -1.29
CA GLY A 64 22.47 10.75 -2.00
C GLY A 64 22.21 10.93 -3.50
N ALA A 65 20.95 11.13 -3.91
CA ALA A 65 20.62 11.45 -5.29
C ALA A 65 20.94 12.92 -5.55
N ALA A 66 22.22 13.26 -5.70
CA ALA A 66 22.63 14.52 -6.29
C ALA A 66 22.15 14.51 -7.75
N VAL A 67 20.97 15.06 -8.01
CA VAL A 67 20.49 15.33 -9.36
C VAL A 67 21.38 16.43 -9.93
N LYS A 68 22.21 16.07 -10.91
CA LYS A 68 22.97 17.01 -11.75
C LYS A 68 22.13 17.48 -12.92
#